data_AF-A0A920PGQ1-F1
#
_entry.id   AF-A0A920PGQ1-F1
#
_cell.length_a   1.000
_cell.length_b   1.000
_cell.length_c   1.000
_cell.angle_alpha   90.00
_cell.angle_beta   90.00
_cell.angle_gamma   90.00
#
_symmetry.space_group_name_H-M   'P 1'
#
loop_
_entity.id
_entity.type
_entity.pdbx_description
1 polymer ?
#
loop_
_entity_poly.entity_id
_entity_poly.type
_entity_poly.pdbx_seq_one_letter_code
_entity_poly.pdbx_strand_id
1 'polypeptide(L)' 'MSPNLHHSGGTICEPVDLPVNKRHFDMIYSHIKYSDKPFMGSVTHPERAEDTVSMAKIVFGENFLEENTVF' A
#
# COMPACT_ATOMS: atom_id res chain seq x y z
N MET A 1 16.11 -7.41 0.75
CA MET A 1 14.86 -7.96 1.33
C MET A 1 15.17 -9.17 2.18
N SER A 2 14.59 -9.29 3.39
CA SER A 2 14.86 -10.43 4.30
C SER A 2 14.23 -11.72 3.76
N PRO A 3 14.95 -12.87 3.79
CA PRO A 3 14.39 -14.18 3.43
C PRO A 3 13.25 -14.63 4.34
N ASN A 4 13.21 -14.16 5.59
CA ASN A 4 12.25 -14.60 6.61
C ASN A 4 11.02 -13.69 6.74
N LEU A 5 10.94 -12.62 5.94
CA LEU A 5 9.79 -11.72 5.90
C LEU A 5 9.02 -11.96 4.61
N HIS A 6 7.83 -12.53 4.68
CA HIS A 6 7.04 -12.89 3.49
C HIS A 6 6.17 -11.72 2.96
N HIS A 7 6.14 -10.61 3.71
CA HIS A 7 5.26 -9.47 3.50
C HIS A 7 6.06 -8.18 3.76
N SER A 8 5.86 -7.13 2.96
CA SER A 8 6.59 -5.87 3.11
C SER A 8 6.08 -5.02 4.28
N GLY A 9 4.79 -5.15 4.60
CA GLY A 9 4.14 -4.57 5.78
C GLY A 9 3.07 -3.55 5.40
N GLY A 10 2.75 -2.66 6.32
CA GLY A 10 1.86 -1.50 6.11
C GLY A 10 2.56 -0.22 6.56
N THR A 11 2.14 0.32 7.69
CA THR A 11 2.89 1.37 8.39
C THR A 11 4.10 0.77 9.12
N ILE A 12 5.22 0.56 8.42
CA ILE A 12 6.47 0.07 9.04
C ILE A 12 6.99 1.11 10.05
N CYS A 13 6.92 2.39 9.66
CA CYS A 13 7.13 3.54 10.52
C CYS A 13 6.24 4.70 10.04
N GLU A 14 6.01 5.67 10.91
CA GLU A 14 5.20 6.85 10.58
C GLU A 14 6.08 7.95 9.96
N PRO A 15 5.88 8.35 8.69
CA PRO A 15 6.64 9.44 8.08
C PRO A 15 6.17 10.80 8.60
N VAL A 16 6.92 11.37 9.54
CA VAL A 16 6.60 12.64 10.22
C VAL A 16 7.01 13.87 9.43
N ASP A 17 7.72 13.69 8.33
CA ASP A 17 8.17 14.70 7.38
C ASP A 17 7.16 14.97 6.25
N LEU A 18 6.08 14.18 6.18
CA LEU A 18 4.99 14.35 5.21
C LEU A 18 3.69 14.83 5.88
N PRO A 19 2.87 15.65 5.20
CA PRO A 19 1.54 16.01 5.68
C PRO A 19 0.68 14.77 5.99
N VAL A 20 -0.01 14.79 7.15
CA VAL A 20 -0.85 13.66 7.62
C VAL A 20 -1.88 13.22 6.59
N ASN A 21 -2.43 14.17 5.84
CA ASN A 21 -3.44 13.91 4.82
C ASN A 21 -2.90 13.36 3.49
N LYS A 22 -1.58 13.23 3.34
CA LYS A 22 -0.95 12.76 2.09
C LYS A 22 -0.01 11.59 2.25
N ARG A 23 0.52 11.37 3.46
CA ARG A 23 1.56 10.35 3.71
C ARG A 23 1.18 8.93 3.30
N HIS A 24 -0.11 8.58 3.24
CA HIS A 24 -0.54 7.26 2.78
C HIS A 24 -0.15 7.01 1.32
N PHE A 25 -0.13 8.03 0.45
CA PHE A 25 0.33 7.87 -0.93
C PHE A 25 1.79 7.44 -0.99
N ASP A 26 2.66 8.13 -0.25
CA ASP A 26 4.10 7.81 -0.22
C ASP A 26 4.36 6.44 0.43
N MET A 27 3.61 6.08 1.47
CA MET A 27 3.72 4.77 2.13
C MET A 27 3.36 3.63 1.19
N ILE A 28 2.21 3.72 0.50
CA ILE A 28 1.76 2.68 -0.44
C ILE A 28 2.69 2.62 -1.67
N TYR A 29 3.07 3.78 -2.22
CA TYR A 29 4.02 3.84 -3.33
C TYR A 29 5.36 3.20 -2.97
N SER A 30 5.85 3.39 -1.73
CA SER A 30 7.10 2.79 -1.28
C SER A 30 7.04 1.27 -1.27
N HIS A 31 5.93 0.67 -0.84
CA HIS A 31 5.74 -0.78 -0.91
C HIS A 31 5.79 -1.29 -2.35
N ILE A 32 5.12 -0.61 -3.28
CA ILE A 32 5.08 -0.96 -4.71
C ILE A 32 6.46 -0.78 -5.38
N LYS A 33 7.18 0.29 -5.03
CA LYS A 33 8.42 0.68 -5.72
C LYS A 33 9.63 -0.11 -5.25
N TYR A 34 9.71 -0.43 -3.95
CA TYR A 34 10.90 -1.00 -3.33
C TYR A 34 10.75 -2.48 -2.92
N SER A 35 9.56 -3.06 -3.12
CA SER A 35 9.26 -4.46 -2.81
C SER A 35 8.32 -5.06 -3.85
N ASP A 36 8.48 -6.35 -4.11
CA ASP A 36 7.56 -7.19 -4.88
C ASP A 36 6.72 -8.14 -3.99
N LYS A 37 6.92 -8.09 -2.67
CA LYS A 37 6.12 -8.82 -1.69
C LYS A 37 4.76 -8.14 -1.47
N PRO A 38 3.75 -8.88 -0.98
CA PRO A 38 2.47 -8.32 -0.59
C PRO A 38 2.62 -7.22 0.48
N PHE A 39 1.69 -6.26 0.48
CA PHE A 39 1.67 -5.08 1.35
C PHE A 39 0.26 -4.84 1.92
N MET A 40 0.14 -4.02 2.98
CA MET A 40 -1.14 -3.64 3.58
C MET A 40 -1.57 -2.26 3.10
N GLY A 41 -2.87 -2.05 2.97
CA GLY A 41 -3.47 -0.75 2.65
C GLY A 41 -3.51 0.26 3.80
N SER A 42 -3.83 1.52 3.48
CA SER A 42 -4.09 2.55 4.49
C SER A 42 -5.48 2.37 5.12
N VAL A 43 -5.53 2.42 6.46
CA VAL A 43 -6.77 2.27 7.25
C VAL A 43 -7.13 3.52 8.04
N THR A 44 -6.42 4.62 7.80
CA THR A 44 -6.49 5.82 8.65
C THR A 44 -7.69 6.73 8.37
N HIS A 45 -8.36 6.53 7.24
CA HIS A 45 -9.61 7.20 6.84
C HIS A 45 -10.23 6.43 5.66
N PRO A 46 -11.58 6.38 5.50
CA PRO A 46 -12.22 5.67 4.39
C PRO A 46 -11.68 6.07 2.99
N GLU A 47 -11.59 7.37 2.72
CA GLU A 47 -11.04 7.88 1.45
C GLU A 47 -9.60 7.41 1.19
N ARG A 48 -8.80 7.18 2.24
CA ARG A 48 -7.42 6.69 2.09
C ARG A 48 -7.36 5.19 1.79
N ALA A 49 -8.38 4.44 2.20
CA ALA A 49 -8.57 3.06 1.78
C ALA A 49 -8.98 3.01 0.31
N GLU A 50 -9.88 3.89 -0.12
CA GLU A 50 -10.26 4.06 -1.54
C GLU A 50 -9.06 4.47 -2.41
N ASP A 51 -8.20 5.37 -1.92
CA ASP A 51 -6.94 5.73 -2.58
C ASP A 51 -6.00 4.52 -2.71
N THR A 52 -5.89 3.69 -1.66
CA THR A 52 -5.08 2.46 -1.70
C THR A 52 -5.60 1.51 -2.77
N VAL A 53 -6.92 1.27 -2.81
CA VAL A 53 -7.57 0.44 -3.83
C VAL A 53 -7.29 1.00 -5.22
N SER A 54 -7.42 2.31 -5.40
CA SER A 54 -7.16 2.99 -6.68
C SER A 54 -5.70 2.84 -7.13
N MET A 55 -4.74 2.97 -6.22
CA MET A 55 -3.32 2.72 -6.51
C MET A 55 -3.05 1.26 -6.90
N ALA A 56 -3.68 0.30 -6.22
CA ALA A 56 -3.50 -1.11 -6.56
C ALA A 56 -4.18 -1.49 -7.88
N LYS A 57 -5.30 -0.86 -8.26
CA LYS A 57 -5.91 -1.01 -9.60
C LYS A 57 -4.93 -0.59 -10.70
N ILE A 58 -4.10 0.42 -10.47
CA ILE A 58 -3.04 0.84 -11.43
C ILE A 58 -1.98 -0.25 -11.58
N VAL A 59 -1.61 -0.93 -10.49
CA VAL A 59 -0.54 -1.94 -10.48
C VAL A 59 -1.00 -3.29 -11.03
N PHE A 60 -2.15 -3.78 -10.56
CA PHE A 60 -2.62 -5.15 -10.85
C PHE A 60 -3.69 -5.22 -11.93
N GLY A 61 -4.32 -4.08 -12.27
CA GLY A 61 -5.50 -4.02 -13.12
C GLY A 61 -6.80 -4.17 -12.32
N GLU A 62 -7.84 -3.47 -12.78
CA GLU A 62 -9.15 -3.42 -12.10
C GLU A 62 -9.80 -4.79 -11.94
N ASN A 63 -9.95 -5.54 -13.04
CA ASN A 63 -10.59 -6.85 -13.03
C ASN A 63 -9.86 -7.85 -12.10
N PHE A 64 -8.53 -7.79 -12.04
CA PHE A 64 -7.76 -8.69 -11.17
C PHE A 64 -8.09 -8.42 -9.70
N LEU A 65 -8.18 -7.14 -9.32
CA LEU A 65 -8.41 -6.72 -7.94
C LEU A 65 -9.82 -7.03 -7.45
N GLU A 66 -10.82 -7.08 -8.34
CA GLU A 66 -12.19 -7.49 -8.00
C GLU A 66 -12.27 -8.98 -7.62
N GLU A 67 -11.41 -9.82 -8.18
CA GLU A 67 -11.43 -11.27 -7.98
C GLU A 67 -10.37 -11.77 -7.01
N ASN A 68 -9.39 -10.93 -6.64
CA ASN A 68 -8.21 -11.35 -5.87
C ASN A 68 -7.87 -10.36 -4.74
N THR A 69 -7.59 -10.90 -3.56
CA THR A 69 -7.04 -10.12 -2.44
C THR A 69 -5.58 -9.77 -2.70
N VAL A 70 -5.25 -8.48 -2.66
CA VAL A 70 -3.87 -7.97 -2.86
C VAL A 70 -3.32 -7.21 -1.64
N PHE A 71 -4.12 -7.05 -0.58
CA PHE A 71 -3.80 -6.45 0.72
C PHE A 71 -4.66 -7.03 1.84
#